data_AF-A0A5E4IVU7-F1
#
_entry.id   AF-A0A5E4IVU7-F1
#
_cell.length_a   1.000
_cell.length_b   1.000
_cell.length_c   1.000
_cell.angle_alpha   90.00
_cell.angle_beta   90.00
_cell.angle_gamma   90.00
#
_symmetry.space_group_name_H-M   'P 1'
#
loop_
_entity.id
_entity.type
_entity.pdbx_description
1 polymer ?
#
loop_
_entity_poly.entity_id
_entity_poly.type
_entity_poly.pdbx_seq_one_letter_code
_entity_poly.pdbx_strand_id
1 'polypeptide(L)'
;MKIYKEDVGVEIRLDTGQNLTGATAMKIKVQKPDGTETEWAAQQYNSTTIYYVTASGDLAASGDYVLQSYVEWGENSKHTGESMILKIYDLFE
;
A
#
# COMPACT_ATOMS: atom_id res chain seq x y z
N MET A 1 13.32 -7.68 -9.11
CA MET A 1 13.14 -8.77 -8.14
C MET A 1 11.65 -9.05 -8.05
N LYS A 2 11.22 -10.32 -8.04
CA LYS A 2 9.81 -10.66 -7.75
C LYS A 2 9.60 -10.59 -6.24
N ILE A 3 8.34 -10.45 -5.81
CA ILE A 3 7.95 -10.49 -4.41
C ILE A 3 7.16 -11.78 -4.20
N TYR A 4 7.49 -12.51 -3.14
CA TYR A 4 6.94 -13.82 -2.85
C TYR A 4 6.05 -13.77 -1.62
N LYS A 5 5.18 -14.78 -1.53
CA LYS A 5 4.38 -15.03 -0.35
C LYS A 5 5.29 -15.10 0.89
N GLU A 6 4.86 -14.48 1.98
CA GLU A 6 5.59 -14.39 3.26
C GLU A 6 6.85 -13.50 3.25
N ASP A 7 7.18 -12.82 2.15
CA ASP A 7 8.25 -11.82 2.15
C ASP A 7 7.97 -10.70 3.16
N VAL A 8 8.98 -10.37 3.96
CA VAL A 8 8.94 -9.31 4.98
C VAL A 8 9.99 -8.26 4.63
N GLY A 9 9.68 -6.99 4.89
CA GLY A 9 10.60 -5.89 4.62
C GLY A 9 10.51 -5.34 3.19
N VAL A 10 9.47 -5.70 2.44
CA VAL A 10 9.24 -5.17 1.09
C VAL A 10 8.74 -3.74 1.22
N GLU A 11 9.50 -2.79 0.69
CA GLU A 11 9.08 -1.39 0.68
C GLU A 11 8.18 -1.11 -0.53
N ILE A 12 6.94 -0.71 -0.23
CA ILE A 12 5.94 -0.33 -1.20
C ILE A 12 5.83 1.19 -1.18
N ARG A 13 5.94 1.82 -2.35
CA ARG A 13 5.82 3.27 -2.52
C ARG A 13 4.70 3.58 -3.50
N LEU A 14 3.76 4.43 -3.09
CA LEU A 14 2.67 4.89 -3.93
C LEU A 14 2.73 6.41 -4.06
N ASP A 15 2.77 6.91 -5.29
CA ASP A 15 2.56 8.33 -5.55
C ASP A 15 1.08 8.66 -5.36
N THR A 16 0.83 9.79 -4.72
CA THR A 16 -0.52 10.32 -4.47
C THR A 16 -0.90 11.40 -5.46
N GLY A 17 0.08 11.93 -6.22
CA GLY A 17 -0.10 13.07 -7.13
C GLY A 17 -0.41 14.40 -6.41
N GLN A 18 -0.45 14.42 -5.08
CA GLN A 18 -0.81 15.57 -4.26
C GLN A 18 0.32 15.90 -3.29
N ASN A 19 0.46 17.18 -2.95
CA ASN A 19 1.44 17.59 -1.95
C ASN A 19 0.97 17.17 -0.54
N LEU A 20 1.76 16.34 0.13
CA LEU A 20 1.47 15.74 1.44
C LEU A 20 1.66 16.68 2.63
N THR A 21 2.06 17.93 2.41
CA THR A 21 2.21 18.91 3.49
C THR A 21 0.90 19.09 4.26
N GLY A 22 0.94 18.89 5.58
CA GLY A 22 -0.24 19.01 6.44
C GLY A 22 -1.21 17.83 6.37
N ALA A 23 -0.84 16.72 5.73
CA ALA A 23 -1.63 15.49 5.77
C ALA A 23 -1.76 14.99 7.22
N THR A 24 -2.98 14.66 7.62
CA THR A 24 -3.32 14.17 8.97
C THR A 24 -3.33 12.65 9.05
N ALA A 25 -3.54 11.97 7.93
CA ALA A 25 -3.46 10.52 7.83
C ALA A 25 -2.97 10.09 6.44
N MET A 26 -2.17 9.03 6.39
CA MET A 26 -1.66 8.40 5.18
C MET A 26 -1.78 6.89 5.33
N LYS A 27 -2.43 6.24 4.36
CA LYS A 27 -2.65 4.80 4.37
C LYS A 27 -2.53 4.21 2.98
N ILE A 28 -2.26 2.92 2.92
CA ILE A 28 -2.48 2.11 1.74
C ILE A 28 -3.70 1.21 2.04
N LYS A 29 -4.76 1.38 1.26
CA LYS A 29 -5.88 0.44 1.24
C LYS A 29 -5.48 -0.75 0.39
N VAL A 30 -5.71 -1.95 0.92
CA VAL A 30 -5.25 -3.19 0.33
C VAL A 30 -6.42 -4.14 0.20
N GLN A 31 -6.73 -4.54 -1.03
CA GLN A 31 -7.57 -5.69 -1.30
C GLN A 31 -6.65 -6.89 -1.58
N LYS A 32 -6.81 -7.94 -0.78
CA LYS A 32 -6.06 -9.20 -0.90
C LYS A 32 -6.61 -10.05 -2.06
N PRO A 33 -5.89 -11.10 -2.49
CA PRO A 33 -6.33 -11.97 -3.57
C PRO A 33 -7.67 -12.68 -3.32
N ASP A 34 -8.02 -12.89 -2.04
CA ASP A 34 -9.31 -13.47 -1.63
C ASP A 34 -10.47 -12.44 -1.58
N GLY A 35 -10.19 -11.18 -1.94
CA GLY A 35 -11.15 -10.07 -1.92
C GLY A 35 -11.30 -9.39 -0.56
N THR A 36 -10.65 -9.89 0.50
CA THR A 36 -10.68 -9.23 1.82
C THR A 36 -9.89 -7.93 1.80
N GLU A 37 -10.37 -6.93 2.54
CA GLU A 37 -9.73 -5.62 2.62
C GLU A 37 -9.01 -5.41 3.96
N THR A 38 -7.88 -4.71 3.89
CA THR A 38 -7.14 -4.23 5.05
C THR A 38 -6.52 -2.87 4.76
N GLU A 39 -6.01 -2.20 5.80
CA GLU A 39 -5.36 -0.91 5.68
C GLU A 39 -3.97 -0.97 6.32
N TRP A 40 -2.97 -0.49 5.60
CA TRP A 40 -1.61 -0.30 6.11
C TRP A 40 -1.38 1.18 6.43
N ALA A 41 -0.94 1.47 7.65
CA ALA A 41 -0.58 2.83 8.06
C ALA A 41 0.74 3.23 7.39
N ALA A 42 0.67 4.15 6.44
CA ALA A 42 1.80 4.55 5.62
C ALA A 42 2.51 5.80 6.18
N GLN A 43 3.76 5.98 5.81
CA GLN A 43 4.57 7.14 6.16
C GLN A 43 4.89 7.96 4.92
N GLN A 44 5.19 9.24 5.10
CA GLN A 44 5.60 10.11 4.00
C GLN A 44 7.02 9.75 3.54
N TYR A 45 7.20 9.48 2.25
CA TYR A 45 8.52 9.23 1.65
C TYR A 45 9.13 10.53 1.10
N ASN A 46 8.33 11.31 0.37
CA ASN A 46 8.71 12.62 -0.18
C ASN A 46 7.49 13.55 -0.23
N SER A 47 7.52 14.63 -1.01
CA SER A 47 6.41 15.59 -1.10
C SER A 47 5.09 15.01 -1.63
N THR A 48 5.11 13.93 -2.42
CA THR A 48 3.91 13.36 -3.05
C THR A 48 3.76 11.85 -2.87
N THR A 49 4.80 11.17 -2.38
CA THR A 49 4.83 9.71 -2.24
C THR A 49 4.67 9.29 -0.78
N ILE A 50 3.83 8.28 -0.54
CA ILE A 50 3.75 7.55 0.73
C ILE A 50 4.43 6.19 0.59
N TYR A 51 4.92 5.63 1.69
CA TYR A 51 5.50 4.30 1.73
C TYR A 51 5.04 3.47 2.93
N TYR A 52 5.10 2.16 2.76
CA TYR A 52 4.91 1.17 3.82
C TYR A 52 5.90 0.02 3.62
N VAL A 53 6.41 -0.53 4.71
CA VAL A 53 7.30 -1.70 4.70
C VAL A 53 6.50 -2.90 5.21
N THR A 54 6.40 -3.95 4.40
CA THR A 54 5.58 -5.13 4.77
C THR A 54 6.09 -5.80 6.03
N ALA A 55 5.16 -6.15 6.91
CA ALA A 55 5.38 -6.94 8.10
C ALA A 55 5.05 -8.42 7.86
N SER A 56 5.40 -9.26 8.82
CA SER A 56 5.01 -10.68 8.81
C SER A 56 3.49 -10.81 8.74
N GLY A 57 3.00 -11.61 7.79
CA GLY A 57 1.57 -11.85 7.57
C GLY A 57 0.87 -10.89 6.59
N ASP A 58 1.51 -9.79 6.17
CA ASP A 58 0.92 -8.88 5.18
C ASP A 58 0.75 -9.58 3.82
N LEU A 59 1.79 -10.31 3.39
CA LEU A 59 1.83 -11.05 2.13
C LEU A 59 1.53 -12.54 2.31
N ALA A 60 0.51 -12.87 3.11
CA ALA A 60 0.17 -14.25 3.48
C ALA A 60 -0.46 -15.09 2.34
N ALA A 61 -0.80 -14.50 1.20
CA ALA A 61 -1.33 -15.19 0.03
C ALA A 61 -0.53 -14.84 -1.22
N SER A 62 -0.42 -15.77 -2.15
CA SER A 62 0.00 -15.48 -3.52
C SER A 62 -1.19 -14.96 -4.33
N GLY A 63 -0.91 -14.22 -5.41
CA GLY A 63 -1.92 -13.63 -6.28
C GLY A 63 -1.81 -12.11 -6.37
N ASP A 64 -2.86 -11.50 -6.90
CA ASP A 64 -2.92 -10.08 -7.18
C ASP A 64 -3.49 -9.33 -5.98
N TYR A 65 -2.67 -8.45 -5.39
CA TYR A 65 -3.08 -7.51 -4.37
C TYR A 65 -3.38 -6.16 -5.04
N VAL A 66 -4.55 -5.60 -4.78
CA VAL A 66 -4.88 -4.24 -5.26
C VAL A 66 -4.54 -3.25 -4.16
N LEU A 67 -3.63 -2.33 -4.46
CA LEU A 67 -3.18 -1.30 -3.53
C LEU A 67 -3.69 0.05 -3.99
N GLN A 68 -4.16 0.87 -3.06
CA GLN A 68 -4.60 2.23 -3.35
C GLN A 68 -4.14 3.18 -2.25
N SER A 69 -3.51 4.29 -2.64
CA SER A 69 -3.12 5.33 -1.69
C SER A 69 -4.37 6.05 -1.16
N TYR A 70 -4.35 6.40 0.12
CA TYR A 70 -5.40 7.14 0.78
C TYR A 70 -4.78 8.18 1.71
N VAL A 71 -5.16 9.45 1.53
CA VAL A 71 -4.61 10.56 2.31
C VAL A 71 -5.73 11.46 2.79
N GLU A 72 -5.59 11.96 4.02
CA GLU A 72 -6.49 12.93 4.62
C GLU A 72 -5.75 14.24 4.97
N TRP A 73 -6.41 15.38 4.78
CA TRP A 73 -6.01 16.70 5.29
C TRP A 73 -7.13 17.26 6.18
N GLY A 74 -7.43 16.53 7.24
CA GLY A 74 -8.56 16.78 8.13
C GLY A 74 -9.84 16.05 7.73
N GLU A 75 -10.90 16.27 8.50
CA GLU A 75 -12.13 15.44 8.50
C GLU A 75 -12.85 15.39 7.15
N ASN A 76 -12.83 16.50 6.39
CA ASN A 76 -13.58 16.66 5.15
C ASN A 76 -12.72 16.61 3.87
N SER A 77 -11.39 16.46 3.99
CA SER A 77 -10.49 16.38 2.85
C SER A 77 -9.86 15.00 2.82
N LYS A 78 -10.48 14.08 2.09
CA LYS A 78 -10.10 12.66 1.99
C LYS A 78 -9.99 12.30 0.52
N HIS A 79 -8.82 11.82 0.11
CA HIS A 79 -8.53 11.55 -1.30
C HIS A 79 -7.96 10.16 -1.47
N THR A 80 -8.40 9.47 -2.51
CA THR A 80 -7.85 8.20 -2.96
C THR A 80 -7.06 8.40 -4.24
N GLY A 81 -5.84 7.85 -4.30
CA GLY A 81 -5.06 7.83 -5.52
C GLY A 81 -5.51 6.73 -6.49
N GLU A 82 -4.77 6.58 -7.57
CA GLU A 82 -4.96 5.46 -8.51
C GLU A 82 -4.61 4.13 -7.84
N SER A 83 -5.33 3.07 -8.23
CA SER A 83 -5.00 1.73 -7.78
C SER A 83 -3.87 1.12 -8.61
N MET A 84 -3.09 0.26 -7.98
CA MET A 84 -2.09 -0.56 -8.66
C MET A 84 -2.22 -2.03 -8.26
N ILE A 85 -1.71 -2.93 -9.10
CA ILE A 85 -1.67 -4.36 -8.82
C ILE A 85 -0.25 -4.75 -8.40
N LEU A 86 -0.11 -5.24 -7.18
CA LEU A 86 1.10 -5.88 -6.68
C LEU A 86 0.93 -7.40 -6.81
N LYS A 87 1.72 -8.01 -7.69
CA LYS A 87 1.68 -9.46 -7.88
C LYS A 87 2.63 -10.18 -6.92
N ILE A 88 2.06 -11.07 -6.11
CA ILE A 88 2.79 -11.91 -5.15
C ILE A 88 2.84 -13.33 -5.68
N TYR A 89 4.03 -13.93 -5.69
CA TYR A 89 4.28 -15.26 -6.26
C TYR A 89 4.45 -16.32 -5.17
N ASP A 90 4.17 -17.58 -5.50
CA ASP A 90 4.65 -18.71 -4.71
C ASP A 90 6.13 -19.00 -5.03
N LEU A 91 6.84 -19.58 -4.07
CA LEU A 91 8.22 -20.02 -4.28
C LEU A 91 8.24 -21.18 -5.28
N PHE A 92 9.19 -21.12 -6.21
CA PHE A 92 9.46 -22.17 -7.22
C PHE A 92 8.38 -22.37 -8.30
N GLU A 93 7.51 -21.37 -8.52
CA GLU A 93 6.64 -21.24 -9.70
C GLU A 93 7.30 -20.53 -10.90
#